data_AF-A0A3D5Q960-F1
#
_entry.id   AF-A0A3D5Q960-F1
#
_cell.length_a   1.000
_cell.length_b   1.000
_cell.length_c   1.000
_cell.angle_alpha   90.00
_cell.angle_beta   90.00
_cell.angle_gamma   90.00
#
_symmetry.space_group_name_H-M   'P 1'
#
loop_
_entity.id
_entity.type
_entity.pdbx_description
1 polymer ?
#
loop_
_entity_poly.entity_id
_entity_poly.type
_entity_poly.pdbx_seq_one_letter_code
_entity_poly.pdbx_strand_id
1 'polypeptide(L)' 'HLPMPKVYIIQNPSPNAFATGRNPKHAAVAVTTGLKELLTADELEGVLAHEMAHVHGR' A
#
# COMPACT_ATOMS: atom_id res chain seq x y z
N HIS A 1 -13.69 11.69 5.55
CA HIS A 1 -14.00 10.54 4.66
C HIS A 1 -12.90 10.45 3.62
N LEU A 2 -11.93 9.52 3.76
CA LEU A 2 -10.99 9.26 2.67
C LEU A 2 -11.65 8.30 1.68
N PRO A 3 -11.64 8.61 0.37
CA PRO A 3 -11.99 7.62 -0.63
C PRO A 3 -11.00 6.45 -0.52
N MET A 4 -11.53 5.22 -0.61
CA MET A 4 -10.70 4.03 -0.62
C MET A 4 -9.73 4.11 -1.82
N PRO A 5 -8.42 4.06 -1.62
CA PRO A 5 -7.47 4.13 -2.72
C PRO A 5 -7.48 2.83 -3.50
N LYS A 6 -6.95 2.90 -4.72
CA LYS A 6 -6.76 1.71 -5.54
C LYS A 6 -5.63 0.87 -4.95
N VAL A 7 -5.84 -0.44 -4.85
CA VAL A 7 -4.83 -1.38 -4.36
C VAL A 7 -4.35 -2.23 -5.53
N TYR A 8 -3.03 -2.39 -5.64
CA TYR A 8 -2.39 -3.17 -6.70
C TYR A 8 -1.45 -4.23 -6.13
N ILE A 9 -1.45 -5.42 -6.75
CA ILE A 9 -0.43 -6.45 -6.54
C ILE A 9 0.54 -6.39 -7.73
N ILE A 10 1.82 -6.18 -7.46
CA ILE A 10 2.89 -6.20 -8.45
C ILE A 10 3.54 -7.57 -8.40
N GLN A 11 3.61 -8.27 -9.54
CA GLN A 11 4.39 -9.50 -9.66
C GLN A 11 5.88 -9.17 -9.63
N ASN A 12 6.47 -9.25 -8.45
CA ASN A 12 7.89 -9.03 -8.20
C ASN A 12 8.28 -9.78 -6.92
N PRO A 13 9.30 -10.65 -6.96
CA PRO A 13 9.73 -11.41 -5.79
C PRO A 13 10.47 -10.54 -4.74
N SER A 14 10.95 -9.36 -5.10
CA SER A 14 11.59 -8.45 -4.14
C SER A 14 10.55 -7.81 -3.21
N PRO A 15 10.67 -7.97 -1.88
CA PRO A 15 9.70 -7.40 -0.93
C PRO A 15 9.69 -5.88 -0.96
N ASN A 16 8.52 -5.30 -1.26
CA ASN A 16 8.28 -3.87 -1.25
C ASN A 16 6.78 -3.53 -1.16
N ALA A 17 6.46 -2.38 -0.57
CA ALA A 17 5.16 -1.71 -0.62
C ALA A 17 5.36 -0.19 -0.71
N PHE A 18 4.47 0.51 -1.40
CA PHE A 18 4.52 1.97 -1.49
C PHE A 18 3.15 2.57 -1.82
N ALA A 19 2.89 3.76 -1.28
CA ALA A 19 1.80 4.63 -1.71
C ALA A 19 2.24 5.65 -2.78
N THR A 20 1.37 5.92 -3.74
CA THR A 20 1.55 6.96 -4.76
C THR A 20 0.25 7.73 -4.99
N GLY A 21 0.35 8.98 -5.45
CA GLY A 21 -0.79 9.85 -5.73
C GLY A 21 -0.55 11.28 -5.27
N ARG A 22 -1.18 12.24 -5.96
CA ARG A 22 -1.06 13.68 -5.67
C ARG A 22 -2.13 14.21 -4.72
N ASN A 23 -3.15 13.41 -4.43
CA ASN A 23 -4.21 13.71 -3.48
C ASN A 23 -4.95 12.41 -3.10
N PRO A 24 -5.73 12.39 -2.02
CA PRO A 24 -6.46 11.21 -1.58
C PRO A 24 -7.39 10.58 -2.64
N LYS A 25 -7.98 11.39 -3.54
CA LYS A 25 -8.86 10.90 -4.61
C LYS A 25 -8.13 10.11 -5.70
N HIS A 26 -6.84 10.39 -5.90
CA HIS A 26 -5.99 9.72 -6.89
C HIS A 26 -4.89 8.87 -6.25
N ALA A 27 -5.05 8.55 -4.97
CA ALA A 27 -4.11 7.71 -4.27
C ALA A 27 -4.24 6.24 -4.68
N ALA A 28 -3.10 5.57 -4.73
CA ALA A 28 -2.98 4.15 -4.95
C ALA A 28 -1.90 3.58 -4.03
N VAL A 29 -2.11 2.35 -3.58
CA VAL A 29 -1.14 1.58 -2.80
C VAL A 29 -0.78 0.34 -3.61
N ALA A 30 0.51 0.04 -3.70
CA ALA A 30 1.00 -1.14 -4.40
C ALA A 30 1.82 -2.01 -3.45
N VAL A 31 1.59 -3.33 -3.53
CA VAL A 31 2.29 -4.36 -2.76
C VAL A 31 2.86 -5.38 -3.74
N THR A 32 4.10 -5.79 -3.52
CA THR A 32 4.74 -6.84 -4.33
C THR A 32 4.33 -8.24 -3.87
N THR A 33 4.34 -9.23 -4.77
CA THR A 33 4.12 -10.64 -4.40
C THR A 33 5.14 -11.12 -3.37
N GLY A 34 6.40 -10.70 -3.48
CA GLY A 34 7.44 -11.03 -2.51
C GLY A 34 7.16 -10.51 -1.10
N LEU A 35 6.57 -9.31 -0.96
CA LEU A 35 6.19 -8.82 0.36
C LEU A 35 4.95 -9.55 0.91
N LYS A 36 3.97 -9.83 0.05
CA LYS A 36 2.75 -10.57 0.43
C LYS A 36 3.06 -11.99 0.91
N GLU A 37 4.05 -12.65 0.31
CA GLU A 37 4.48 -14.00 0.70
C GLU A 37 5.32 -13.99 1.99
N LEU A 38 5.99 -12.87 2.29
CA LEU A 38 6.86 -12.73 3.45
C LEU A 38 6.09 -12.38 4.74
N LEU A 39 5.01 -11.60 4.62
CA LEU A 39 4.26 -11.07 5.77
C LEU A 39 2.98 -11.86 6.04
N THR A 40 2.61 -11.92 7.31
CA THR A 40 1.25 -12.30 7.71
C THR A 40 0.22 -11.23 7.31
N ALA A 41 -1.06 -11.57 7.35
CA ALA A 41 -2.13 -10.62 7.04
C ALA A 41 -2.11 -9.39 7.97
N ASP A 42 -1.86 -9.59 9.26
CA ASP A 42 -1.83 -8.52 10.27
C ASP A 42 -0.63 -7.58 10.06
N GLU A 43 0.54 -8.14 9.75
CA GLU A 43 1.73 -7.35 9.43
C GLU A 43 1.55 -6.56 8.13
N LEU A 44 0.93 -7.18 7.12
CA LEU A 44 0.62 -6.50 5.87
C LEU A 44 -0.39 -5.36 6.08
N GLU A 45 -1.38 -5.54 6.94
CA GLU A 45 -2.32 -4.49 7.32
C GLU A 45 -1.59 -3.31 7.99
N GLY A 46 -0.63 -3.59 8.88
CA GLY A 46 0.21 -2.56 9.50
C GLY A 46 1.02 -1.75 8.48
N VAL A 47 1.62 -2.41 7.49
CA VAL A 47 2.34 -1.74 6.40
C VAL A 47 1.40 -0.88 5.56
N LEU A 48 0.23 -1.41 5.19
CA LEU A 48 -0.76 -0.66 4.43
C LEU A 48 -1.27 0.56 5.21
N ALA A 49 -1.51 0.42 6.51
CA ALA A 49 -1.92 1.53 7.37
C ALA A 49 -0.85 2.63 7.45
N HIS A 50 0.43 2.25 7.55
CA HIS A 50 1.56 3.18 7.51
C HIS A 50 1.58 3.97 6.18
N GLU A 51 1.47 3.27 5.05
CA GLU A 51 1.46 3.88 3.72
C GLU A 51 0.25 4.80 3.49
N MET A 52 -0.91 4.43 4.04
CA MET A 52 -2.12 5.25 4.02
C MET A 52 -1.98 6.56 4.80
N ALA A 53 -1.22 6.57 5.90
CA ALA A 53 -0.96 7.79 6.66
C ALA A 53 -0.16 8.82 5.83
N HIS A 54 0.78 8.37 5.01
CA HIS A 54 1.53 9.24 4.09
C HIS A 54 0.64 9.86 3.01
N VAL A 55 -0.42 9.16 2.57
CA VAL A 55 -1.41 9.69 1.61
C VAL A 55 -2.29 10.77 2.26
N HIS A 56 -2.57 10.66 3.55
CA HIS A 56 -3.42 11.60 4.27
C HIS A 56 -2.70 12.90 4.64
N GLY A 57 -1.41 12.81 5.00
CA GLY A 57 -0.60 13.96 5.42
C GLY A 57 0.06 14.75 4.29
N ARG A 58 -0.18 14.37 3.03
CA ARG A 58 0.31 15.03 1.81
C ARG A 58 -0.83 15.72 1.08
#